data_AF-A0A4Y4D3M5-F1
#
_entry.id   AF-A0A4Y4D3M5-F1
#
_cell.length_a   1.000
_cell.length_b   1.000
_cell.length_c   1.000
_cell.angle_alpha   90.00
_cell.angle_beta   90.00
_cell.angle_gamma   90.00
#
_symmetry.space_group_name_H-M   'P 1'
#
loop_
_entity.id
_entity.type
_entity.pdbx_description
1 polymer ?
#
loop_
_entity_poly.entity_id
_entity_poly.type
_entity_poly.pdbx_seq_one_letter_code
_entity_poly.pdbx_strand_id
1 'polypeptide(L)'
;MTPSQALARIDHALRDQAAELTVSAETLHLRMGSDEVYRVKGSASDKGWAALPLAATFRAEPHDAGSLIHAEARDDLGWYAAPPQPFVENEVQRRAATLIRRARESTQHPAADR
;
A
#
# COMPACT_ATOMS: atom_id res chain seq x y z
N MET A 1 9.28 17.07 10.21
CA MET A 1 9.05 15.63 10.51
C MET A 1 10.21 14.87 9.91
N THR A 2 10.82 13.96 10.66
CA THR A 2 11.95 13.14 10.15
C THR A 2 11.44 11.96 9.31
N PRO A 3 12.29 11.33 8.48
CA PRO A 3 11.89 10.19 7.65
C PRO A 3 11.31 9.04 8.47
N SER A 4 11.94 8.70 9.59
CA SER A 4 11.48 7.63 10.48
C SER A 4 10.13 7.96 11.14
N GLN A 5 9.88 9.21 11.51
CA GLN A 5 8.58 9.66 12.01
C GLN A 5 7.49 9.59 10.91
N ALA A 6 7.84 9.91 9.67
CA ALA A 6 6.93 9.82 8.54
C ALA A 6 6.50 8.37 8.29
N LEU A 7 7.47 7.44 8.26
CA LEU A 7 7.19 6.02 8.09
C LEU A 7 6.43 5.41 9.26
N ALA A 8 6.69 5.85 10.49
CA ALA A 8 5.92 5.42 11.66
C ALA A 8 4.44 5.83 11.60
N ARG A 9 4.13 7.00 11.03
CA ARG A 9 2.73 7.41 10.79
C ARG A 9 2.05 6.57 9.72
N ILE A 10 2.77 6.28 8.63
CA ILE A 10 2.26 5.41 7.55
C ILE A 10 2.02 3.99 8.09
N ASP A 11 2.97 3.46 8.87
CA ASP A 11 2.83 2.17 9.56
C ASP A 11 1.55 2.14 10.40
N HIS A 12 1.40 3.10 11.32
CA HIS A 12 0.22 3.18 12.18
C HIS A 12 -1.10 3.23 11.38
N ALA A 13 -1.14 3.97 10.27
CA ALA A 13 -2.34 4.11 9.44
C ALA A 13 -2.70 2.86 8.62
N LEU A 14 -1.72 2.01 8.30
CA LEU A 14 -1.89 0.89 7.36
C LEU A 14 -1.78 -0.49 8.01
N ARG A 15 -1.30 -0.58 9.24
CA ARG A 15 -1.03 -1.86 9.94
C ARG A 15 -2.23 -2.80 9.98
N ASP A 16 -3.43 -2.29 10.21
CA ASP A 16 -4.64 -3.12 10.30
C ASP A 16 -5.08 -3.71 8.94
N GLN A 17 -4.58 -3.16 7.83
CA GLN A 17 -4.86 -3.64 6.47
C GLN A 17 -3.75 -4.56 5.94
N ALA A 18 -2.63 -4.62 6.63
CA ALA A 18 -1.46 -5.37 6.22
C ALA A 18 -1.62 -6.86 6.53
N ALA A 19 -1.30 -7.72 5.56
CA ALA A 19 -0.96 -9.11 5.85
C ALA A 19 0.48 -9.19 6.38
N GLU A 20 1.37 -8.38 5.82
CA GLU A 20 2.76 -8.26 6.25
C GLU A 20 3.19 -6.79 6.14
N LEU A 21 3.91 -6.30 7.15
CA LEU A 21 4.44 -4.95 7.18
C LEU A 21 5.82 -4.95 7.84
N THR A 22 6.83 -4.50 7.09
CA THR A 22 8.21 -4.38 7.55
C THR A 22 8.65 -2.93 7.47
N VAL A 23 9.20 -2.39 8.55
CA VAL A 23 9.71 -1.01 8.61
C VAL A 23 11.20 -1.02 8.89
N SER A 24 11.94 -0.23 8.14
CA SER A 24 13.34 0.11 8.35
C SER A 24 13.47 1.62 8.57
N ALA A 25 14.69 2.13 8.76
CA ALA A 25 14.91 3.55 9.02
C ALA A 25 14.37 4.47 7.91
N GLU A 26 14.42 4.03 6.65
CA GLU A 26 14.11 4.86 5.47
C GLU A 26 13.11 4.20 4.53
N THR A 27 12.71 2.95 4.78
CA THR A 27 11.78 2.22 3.91
C THR A 27 10.74 1.45 4.70
N LEU A 28 9.49 1.51 4.24
CA LEU A 28 8.39 0.66 4.69
C LEU A 28 7.93 -0.21 3.51
N HIS A 29 7.86 -1.52 3.75
CA HIS A 29 7.29 -2.49 2.82
C HIS A 29 5.99 -3.03 3.39
N LEU A 30 4.98 -3.09 2.54
CA LEU A 30 3.64 -3.58 2.86
C LEU A 30 3.23 -4.65 1.86
N ARG A 31 2.67 -5.76 2.34
CA ARG A 31 1.90 -6.72 1.54
C ARG A 31 0.51 -6.84 2.13
N MET A 32 -0.50 -6.85 1.28
CA MET A 32 -1.90 -7.05 1.64
C MET A 32 -2.49 -8.17 0.79
N GLY A 33 -3.59 -8.75 1.27
CA GLY A 33 -4.28 -9.84 0.57
C GLY A 33 -3.50 -11.15 0.58
N SER A 34 -3.93 -12.09 -0.26
CA SER A 34 -3.35 -13.43 -0.40
C SER A 34 -3.58 -13.94 -1.82
N ASP A 35 -2.49 -14.15 -2.56
CA ASP A 35 -2.53 -14.72 -3.91
C ASP A 35 -3.21 -16.09 -3.92
N GLU A 36 -2.89 -16.95 -2.95
CA GLU A 36 -3.52 -18.26 -2.82
C GLU A 36 -5.04 -18.18 -2.68
N VAL A 37 -5.53 -17.32 -1.76
CA VAL A 37 -6.97 -17.16 -1.56
C VAL A 37 -7.62 -16.54 -2.79
N TYR A 38 -6.99 -15.55 -3.43
CA TYR A 38 -7.49 -14.95 -4.66
C TYR A 38 -7.63 -15.99 -5.79
N ARG A 39 -6.63 -16.85 -5.99
CA ARG A 39 -6.65 -17.90 -7.01
C ARG A 39 -7.74 -18.94 -6.75
N VAL A 40 -7.98 -19.31 -5.50
CA VAL A 40 -9.02 -20.29 -5.13
C VAL A 40 -10.43 -19.71 -5.26
N LYS A 41 -10.63 -18.45 -4.87
CA LYS A 41 -11.96 -17.83 -4.80
C LYS A 41 -12.34 -17.06 -6.06
N GLY A 42 -11.35 -16.58 -6.81
CA GLY A 42 -11.49 -15.87 -8.07
C GLY A 42 -12.18 -14.52 -7.95
N SER A 43 -12.18 -13.79 -9.06
CA SER A 43 -12.85 -12.49 -9.19
C SER A 43 -14.38 -12.55 -9.25
N ALA A 44 -14.97 -13.75 -9.20
CA ALA A 44 -16.42 -13.93 -9.14
C ALA A 44 -16.98 -13.87 -7.70
N SER A 45 -16.12 -13.63 -6.70
CA SER A 45 -16.54 -13.61 -5.29
C SER A 45 -15.95 -12.44 -4.51
N ASP A 46 -16.72 -11.94 -3.55
CA ASP A 46 -16.28 -10.86 -2.65
C ASP A 46 -15.05 -11.27 -1.82
N LYS A 47 -14.98 -12.55 -1.43
CA LYS A 47 -13.81 -13.10 -0.71
C LYS A 47 -12.56 -13.12 -1.58
N GLY A 48 -12.71 -13.45 -2.87
CA GLY A 48 -11.61 -13.35 -3.82
C GLY A 48 -11.17 -11.89 -3.94
N TRP A 49 -12.09 -10.98 -4.22
CA TRP A 49 -11.76 -9.55 -4.27
C TRP A 49 -11.09 -9.05 -3.00
N ALA A 50 -11.59 -9.37 -1.81
CA ALA A 50 -10.96 -8.98 -0.54
C ALA A 50 -9.51 -9.50 -0.43
N ALA A 51 -9.24 -10.68 -0.96
CA ALA A 51 -7.91 -11.30 -0.96
C ALA A 51 -6.98 -10.87 -2.11
N LEU A 52 -7.44 -10.04 -3.06
CA LEU A 52 -6.59 -9.57 -4.16
C LEU A 52 -5.27 -8.96 -3.62
N PRO A 53 -4.10 -9.58 -3.91
CA PRO A 53 -2.86 -9.21 -3.26
C PRO A 53 -2.24 -7.96 -3.88
N LEU A 54 -1.66 -7.13 -3.01
CA LEU A 54 -1.03 -5.87 -3.37
C LEU A 54 0.26 -5.71 -2.55
N ALA A 55 1.31 -5.25 -3.20
CA ALA A 55 2.55 -4.87 -2.54
C ALA A 55 2.79 -3.37 -2.71
N ALA A 56 3.24 -2.71 -1.65
CA ALA A 56 3.63 -1.31 -1.68
C ALA A 56 4.95 -1.07 -0.96
N THR A 57 5.70 -0.09 -1.46
CA THR A 57 6.93 0.39 -0.86
C THR A 57 6.85 1.89 -0.69
N PHE A 58 7.17 2.37 0.51
CA PHE A 58 7.30 3.78 0.84
C PHE A 58 8.75 4.03 1.22
N ARG A 59 9.42 4.95 0.52
CA ARG A 59 10.77 5.39 0.82
C ARG A 59 10.73 6.83 1.30
N ALA A 60 11.30 7.10 2.45
CA ALA A 60 11.34 8.44 3.03
C ALA A 60 12.79 8.93 3.07
N GLU A 61 13.02 10.13 2.56
CA GLU A 61 14.33 10.79 2.57
C GLU A 61 14.21 12.20 3.19
N PRO A 62 15.27 12.71 3.85
CA PRO A 62 15.29 14.07 4.35
C PRO A 62 15.08 15.08 3.20
N HIS A 63 14.21 16.08 3.41
CA HIS A 63 14.01 17.16 2.44
C HIS A 63 13.69 18.45 3.18
N ASP A 64 14.56 19.46 3.04
CA ASP A 64 14.52 20.72 3.79
C ASP A 64 14.32 20.51 5.31
N ALA A 65 13.28 21.12 5.90
CA ALA A 65 12.89 20.95 7.29
C ALA A 65 11.97 19.72 7.54
N GLY A 66 11.80 18.86 6.53
CA GLY A 66 10.84 17.76 6.51
C GLY A 66 11.37 16.48 5.89
N SER A 67 10.48 15.75 5.21
CA SER A 67 10.81 14.52 4.50
C SER A 67 10.01 14.45 3.21
N LEU A 68 10.67 13.97 2.17
CA LEU A 68 10.03 13.58 0.92
C LEU A 68 9.72 12.08 0.98
N ILE A 69 8.55 11.68 0.49
CA ILE A 69 8.11 10.28 0.51
C ILE A 69 7.78 9.86 -0.92
N HIS A 70 8.50 8.84 -1.40
CA HIS A 70 8.21 8.17 -2.66
C HIS A 70 7.41 6.92 -2.36
N ALA A 71 6.29 6.74 -3.07
CA ALA A 71 5.40 5.61 -2.89
C ALA A 71 5.19 4.87 -4.20
N GLU A 72 5.41 3.56 -4.17
CA GLU A 72 5.15 2.66 -5.30
C GLU A 72 4.22 1.55 -4.82
N ALA A 73 3.19 1.24 -5.60
CA ALA A 73 2.27 0.14 -5.31
C ALA A 73 1.98 -0.64 -6.60
N ARG A 74 1.90 -1.97 -6.47
CA ARG A 74 1.71 -2.91 -7.58
C ARG A 74 0.89 -4.10 -7.13
N ASP A 75 0.33 -4.85 -8.08
CA ASP A 75 -0.18 -6.18 -7.79
C ASP A 75 0.93 -7.09 -7.28
N ASP A 76 0.50 -8.13 -6.57
CA ASP A 76 1.40 -9.11 -5.95
C ASP A 76 0.88 -10.55 -6.15
N LEU A 77 0.29 -10.78 -7.32
CA LEU A 77 -0.34 -12.03 -7.75
C LEU A 77 0.68 -13.06 -8.31
N GLY A 78 1.96 -12.87 -8.01
CA GLY A 78 3.05 -13.75 -8.43
C GLY A 78 3.19 -13.86 -9.95
N TRP A 79 3.36 -15.08 -10.45
CA TRP A 79 3.45 -15.37 -11.87
C TRP A 79 2.07 -15.76 -12.43
N TYR A 80 1.73 -15.19 -13.58
CA TYR A 80 0.52 -15.52 -14.31
C TYR A 80 0.83 -16.31 -15.59
N ALA A 81 -0.01 -17.29 -15.92
CA ALA A 81 0.05 -17.98 -17.21
C ALA A 81 -0.46 -17.11 -18.37
N ALA A 82 -1.33 -16.14 -18.07
CA ALA A 82 -1.85 -15.15 -19.00
C ALA A 82 -2.03 -13.82 -18.25
N PRO A 83 -2.01 -12.66 -18.94
CA PRO A 83 -2.25 -11.37 -18.31
C PRO A 83 -3.57 -11.34 -17.52
N PRO A 84 -3.63 -10.60 -16.41
CA PRO A 84 -4.88 -10.37 -15.69
C PRO A 84 -5.95 -9.77 -16.61
N GLN A 85 -7.21 -10.07 -16.31
CA GLN A 85 -8.30 -9.41 -17.01
C GLN A 85 -8.32 -7.91 -16.67
N PRO A 86 -8.74 -7.01 -17.59
CA PRO A 86 -8.67 -5.56 -17.38
C PRO A 86 -9.39 -5.07 -16.10
N PHE A 87 -10.47 -5.74 -15.70
CA PHE A 87 -11.19 -5.38 -14.48
C PHE A 87 -10.38 -5.69 -13.19
N VAL A 88 -9.45 -6.65 -13.23
CA VAL A 88 -8.50 -6.92 -12.14
C VAL A 88 -7.45 -5.83 -12.07
N GLU A 89 -6.89 -5.44 -13.22
CA GLU A 89 -5.90 -4.36 -13.31
C GLU A 89 -6.46 -3.04 -12.79
N ASN A 90 -7.70 -2.69 -13.20
CA ASN A 90 -8.40 -1.51 -12.70
C ASN A 90 -8.59 -1.53 -11.18
N GLU A 91 -8.92 -2.70 -10.62
CA GLU A 91 -9.06 -2.84 -9.17
C GLU A 91 -7.72 -2.68 -8.43
N VAL A 92 -6.65 -3.27 -8.96
CA VAL A 92 -5.28 -3.10 -8.43
C VAL A 92 -4.93 -1.61 -8.40
N GLN A 93 -5.13 -0.90 -9.51
CA GLN A 93 -4.86 0.54 -9.60
C GLN A 93 -5.68 1.35 -8.58
N ARG A 94 -6.98 1.03 -8.44
CA ARG A 94 -7.86 1.69 -7.47
C ARG A 94 -7.38 1.49 -6.03
N ARG A 95 -6.98 0.26 -5.69
CA ARG A 95 -6.46 -0.09 -4.35
C ARG A 95 -5.12 0.57 -4.07
N ALA A 96 -4.21 0.53 -5.03
CA ALA A 96 -2.92 1.21 -4.97
C ALA A 96 -3.11 2.72 -4.72
N ALA A 97 -3.97 3.38 -5.49
CA ALA A 97 -4.28 4.80 -5.31
C ALA A 97 -4.88 5.10 -3.93
N THR A 98 -5.81 4.24 -3.46
CA THR A 98 -6.41 4.38 -2.13
C THR A 98 -5.39 4.24 -1.01
N LEU A 99 -4.47 3.28 -1.14
CA LEU A 99 -3.41 3.04 -0.17
C LEU A 99 -2.46 4.25 -0.08
N ILE A 100 -1.97 4.72 -1.23
CA ILE A 100 -1.06 5.87 -1.31
C ILE A 100 -1.75 7.13 -0.77
N ARG A 101 -3.05 7.31 -1.07
CA ARG A 101 -3.84 8.42 -0.52
C ARG A 101 -3.91 8.36 1.01
N ARG A 102 -4.20 7.20 1.60
CA ARG A 102 -4.22 7.02 3.08
C ARG A 102 -2.86 7.31 3.71
N ALA A 103 -1.79 6.80 3.12
CA ALA A 103 -0.42 7.09 3.57
C ALA A 103 -0.14 8.60 3.55
N ARG A 104 -0.49 9.27 2.45
CA ARG A 104 -0.37 10.72 2.31
C ARG A 104 -1.15 11.45 3.39
N GLU A 105 -2.43 11.14 3.58
CA GLU A 105 -3.30 11.73 4.60
C GLU A 105 -2.72 11.57 6.01
N SER A 106 -2.11 10.42 6.33
CA SER A 106 -1.48 10.17 7.64
C SER A 106 -0.24 11.02 7.92
N THR A 107 0.43 11.51 6.85
CA THR A 107 1.68 12.27 6.97
C THR A 107 1.48 13.78 6.83
N GLN A 108 0.34 14.20 6.28
CA GLN A 108 -0.08 15.59 6.26
C GLN A 108 -0.63 15.96 7.65
N HIS A 109 -0.16 17.06 8.24
CA HIS A 109 -0.77 17.58 9.46
C HIS A 109 -2.27 17.86 9.20
N PRO A 110 -3.17 17.67 10.19
CA PRO A 110 -4.41 18.41 10.14
C PRO A 110 -4.01 19.88 10.04
N ALA A 111 -4.52 20.58 9.04
CA ALA A 111 -4.31 22.02 8.96
C ALA A 111 -4.66 22.59 10.35
N ALA A 112 -3.69 23.25 10.98
CA ALA A 112 -4.00 24.05 12.14
C ALA A 112 -5.05 25.05 11.66
N ASP A 113 -6.26 24.95 12.20
CA ASP A 113 -7.27 26.00 12.07
C ASP A 113 -6.57 27.35 12.31
N ARG A 114 -6.59 28.19 11.27
CA ARG A 114 -6.24 29.61 11.34
C ARG A 114 -7.43 30.38 10.81
#